data_AF-A0A2I0T9U3-F1
#
_entry.id   AF-A0A2I0T9U3-F1
#
_cell.length_a   1.000
_cell.length_b   1.000
_cell.length_c   1.000
_cell.angle_alpha   90.00
_cell.angle_beta   90.00
_cell.angle_gamma   90.00
#
_symmetry.space_group_name_H-M   'P 1'
#
loop_
_entity.id
_entity.type
_entity.pdbx_description
1 polymer ?
#
loop_
_entity_poly.entity_id
_entity_poly.type
_entity_poly.pdbx_seq_one_letter_code
_entity_poly.pdbx_strand_id
1 'polypeptide(L)'
;MYSGAENLIPSGASLSVLKQDLSRLKTQFQPFVKLPEDKQRALYKTLYELLLHEEMVTALEDVLGDICTGDKPDLEELKPAQQRDLIDFLQLLGCSLQTELLLQKCHPQDEELFSAAHLLIGAISELSDYTLVLLRACCDLQVVPALCCLVSNQSVSV
;
A
#
# COMPACT_ATOMS: atom_id res chain seq x y z
N MET A 1 -17.13 23.81 -22.69
CA MET A 1 -18.00 23.15 -21.72
C MET A 1 -17.22 21.99 -21.13
N TYR A 2 -16.65 22.18 -19.94
CA TYR A 2 -15.89 21.12 -19.25
C TYR A 2 -16.86 20.34 -18.38
N SER A 3 -17.03 19.06 -18.69
CA SER A 3 -17.78 18.11 -17.87
C SER A 3 -16.90 17.73 -16.69
N GLY A 4 -17.06 18.45 -15.57
CA GLY A 4 -16.54 18.02 -14.28
C GLY A 4 -17.31 16.78 -13.86
N ALA A 5 -16.69 15.60 -14.02
CA ALA A 5 -17.14 14.41 -13.31
C ALA A 5 -16.75 14.57 -11.85
N GLU A 6 -17.52 15.38 -11.12
CA GLU A 6 -17.55 15.27 -9.67
C GLU A 6 -18.00 13.83 -9.39
N ASN A 7 -17.11 13.03 -8.80
CA ASN A 7 -17.44 11.71 -8.27
C ASN A 7 -18.39 11.92 -7.07
N LEU A 8 -19.63 12.27 -7.38
CA LEU A 8 -20.72 12.40 -6.43
C LEU A 8 -21.05 10.99 -5.97
N ILE A 9 -20.51 10.62 -4.81
CA ILE A 9 -21.00 9.45 -4.06
C ILE A 9 -22.52 9.64 -3.94
N PRO A 10 -23.35 8.74 -4.50
CA PRO A 10 -24.79 8.89 -4.46
C PRO A 10 -25.23 9.01 -3.01
N SER A 11 -26.07 10.00 -2.69
CA SER A 11 -26.56 10.27 -1.32
C SER A 11 -27.33 9.12 -0.67
N GLY A 12 -27.53 8.00 -1.39
CA GLY A 12 -28.12 6.75 -0.92
C GLY A 12 -27.21 5.53 -1.02
N ALA A 13 -25.90 5.69 -1.19
CA ALA A 13 -24.95 4.57 -1.10
C ALA A 13 -25.07 3.96 0.30
N SER A 14 -25.70 2.79 0.39
CA SER A 14 -26.02 2.19 1.68
C SER A 14 -24.73 1.89 2.43
N LEU A 15 -24.67 2.31 3.69
CA LEU A 15 -23.65 1.91 4.65
C LEU A 15 -23.39 0.39 4.64
N SER A 16 -24.40 -0.42 4.31
CA SER A 16 -24.26 -1.86 4.14
C SER A 16 -23.29 -2.27 3.01
N VAL A 17 -23.26 -1.51 1.90
CA VAL A 17 -22.35 -1.73 0.77
C VAL A 17 -20.92 -1.37 1.20
N LEU A 18 -20.73 -0.21 1.85
CA LEU A 18 -19.42 0.17 2.39
C LEU A 18 -18.89 -0.85 3.41
N LYS A 19 -19.76 -1.38 4.29
CA LYS A 19 -19.39 -2.46 5.22
C LYS A 19 -18.93 -3.72 4.50
N GLN A 20 -19.62 -4.10 3.42
CA GLN A 20 -19.26 -5.27 2.64
C GLN A 20 -17.91 -5.06 1.94
N ASP A 21 -17.68 -3.89 1.36
CA ASP A 21 -16.42 -3.54 0.71
C ASP A 21 -15.26 -3.48 1.72
N LEU A 22 -15.46 -2.90 2.90
CA LEU A 22 -14.47 -2.91 3.99
C LEU A 22 -14.17 -4.34 4.48
N SER A 23 -15.19 -5.20 4.56
CA SER A 23 -14.98 -6.60 4.91
C SER A 23 -14.17 -7.32 3.84
N ARG A 24 -14.45 -7.08 2.55
CA ARG A 24 -13.67 -7.63 1.44
C ARG A 24 -12.22 -7.14 1.48
N LEU A 25 -12.02 -5.84 1.72
CA LEU A 25 -10.70 -5.24 1.83
C LEU A 25 -9.89 -5.85 2.99
N LYS A 26 -10.51 -6.08 4.16
CA LYS A 26 -9.86 -6.79 5.29
C LYS A 26 -9.39 -8.19 4.92
N THR A 27 -10.08 -8.89 4.01
CA THR A 27 -9.63 -10.20 3.53
C THR A 27 -8.42 -10.11 2.61
N GLN A 28 -8.33 -9.06 1.78
CA GLN A 28 -7.19 -8.82 0.89
C GLN A 28 -5.90 -8.52 1.66
N PHE A 29 -5.99 -7.94 2.86
CA PHE A 29 -4.83 -7.64 3.71
C PHE A 29 -4.47 -8.74 4.73
N GLN A 30 -5.17 -9.88 4.73
CA GLN A 30 -4.80 -11.02 5.59
C GLN A 30 -3.35 -11.51 5.43
N PRO A 31 -2.72 -11.46 4.25
CA PRO A 31 -1.32 -11.87 4.09
C PRO A 31 -0.37 -11.14 5.06
N PHE A 32 -0.57 -9.84 5.31
CA PHE A 32 0.25 -9.07 6.27
C PHE A 32 0.12 -9.54 7.72
N VAL A 33 -1.06 -10.03 8.11
CA VAL A 33 -1.34 -10.48 9.47
C VAL A 33 -0.77 -11.88 9.73
N LYS A 34 -0.64 -12.68 8.68
CA LYS A 34 -0.09 -14.05 8.75
C LYS A 34 1.45 -14.08 8.80
N LEU A 35 2.12 -12.94 8.60
CA LEU A 35 3.57 -12.88 8.64
C LEU A 35 4.12 -13.09 10.05
N PRO A 36 5.35 -13.64 10.17
CA PRO A 36 6.08 -13.59 11.43
C PRO A 36 6.22 -12.14 11.94
N GLU A 37 6.16 -11.95 13.26
CA GLU A 37 6.17 -10.61 13.88
C GLU A 37 7.37 -9.77 13.45
N ASP A 38 8.56 -10.37 13.38
CA ASP A 38 9.78 -9.69 12.95
C ASP A 38 9.68 -9.18 11.50
N LYS A 39 9.11 -9.98 10.60
CA LYS A 39 8.91 -9.63 9.19
C LYS A 39 7.84 -8.54 9.05
N GLN A 40 6.75 -8.63 9.82
CA GLN A 40 5.72 -7.61 9.86
C GLN A 40 6.28 -6.27 10.37
N ARG A 41 7.09 -6.29 11.43
CA ARG A 41 7.74 -5.10 11.98
C ARG A 41 8.73 -4.48 11.00
N ALA A 42 9.53 -5.31 10.31
CA ALA A 42 10.44 -4.86 9.28
C ALA A 42 9.68 -4.17 8.13
N LEU A 43 8.63 -4.79 7.60
CA LEU A 43 7.78 -4.19 6.55
C LEU A 43 7.16 -2.87 6.98
N TYR A 44 6.60 -2.81 8.19
CA TYR A 44 6.02 -1.59 8.71
C TYR A 44 7.06 -0.47 8.82
N LYS A 45 8.25 -0.79 9.36
CA LYS A 45 9.32 0.18 9.51
C LYS A 45 9.79 0.71 8.15
N THR A 46 10.07 -0.17 7.20
CA THR A 46 10.51 0.23 5.87
C THR A 46 9.43 1.05 5.15
N LEU A 47 8.16 0.64 5.21
CA LEU A 47 7.06 1.44 4.66
C LEU A 47 6.97 2.83 5.31
N TYR A 48 7.08 2.90 6.64
CA TYR A 48 7.05 4.16 7.37
C TYR A 48 8.20 5.09 6.97
N GLU A 49 9.39 4.55 6.70
CA GLU A 49 10.53 5.31 6.20
C GLU A 49 10.30 5.77 4.75
N LEU A 50 9.74 4.92 3.88
CA LEU A 50 9.41 5.29 2.50
C LEU A 50 8.38 6.41 2.42
N LEU A 51 7.40 6.45 3.33
CA LEU A 51 6.45 7.56 3.44
C LEU A 51 7.13 8.92 3.72
N LEU A 52 8.45 8.98 3.99
CA LEU A 52 9.18 10.24 4.26
C LEU A 52 9.38 11.04 2.99
N HIS A 53 9.30 10.33 1.87
CA HIS A 53 9.68 10.80 0.56
C HIS A 53 8.55 10.37 -0.39
N GLU A 54 7.71 11.31 -0.78
CA GLU A 54 6.61 11.05 -1.72
C GLU A 54 7.13 10.38 -3.00
N GLU A 55 8.28 10.85 -3.50
CA GLU A 55 8.91 10.28 -4.69
C GLU A 55 9.23 8.78 -4.54
N MET A 56 9.43 8.32 -3.30
CA MET A 56 9.70 6.91 -3.02
C MET A 56 8.43 6.06 -3.04
N VAL A 57 7.29 6.64 -2.64
CA VAL A 57 5.99 5.94 -2.69
C VAL A 57 5.56 5.75 -4.14
N THR A 58 5.67 6.80 -4.96
CA THR A 58 5.36 6.73 -6.39
C THR A 58 6.30 5.77 -7.11
N ALA A 59 7.61 5.88 -6.87
CA ALA A 59 8.56 4.95 -7.48
C ALA A 59 8.34 3.49 -7.04
N LEU A 60 7.92 3.25 -5.79
CA LEU A 60 7.54 1.91 -5.35
C LEU A 60 6.27 1.41 -6.07
N GLU A 61 5.27 2.27 -6.26
CA GLU A 61 4.07 1.91 -7.02
C GLU A 61 4.43 1.51 -8.46
N ASP A 62 5.22 2.33 -9.16
CA ASP A 62 5.64 2.08 -10.54
C ASP A 62 6.40 0.74 -10.65
N VAL A 63 7.34 0.50 -9.73
CA VAL A 63 8.11 -0.76 -9.68
C VAL A 63 7.19 -1.97 -9.44
N LEU A 64 6.21 -1.87 -8.54
CA LEU A 64 5.23 -2.94 -8.31
C LEU A 64 4.34 -3.17 -9.54
N GLY A 65 4.00 -2.09 -10.26
CA GLY A 65 3.27 -2.11 -11.52
C GLY A 65 4.03 -2.85 -12.63
N ASP A 66 5.29 -2.49 -12.85
CA ASP A 66 6.17 -3.13 -13.84
C ASP A 66 6.35 -4.62 -13.54
N ILE A 67 6.51 -4.97 -12.26
CA ILE A 67 6.57 -6.37 -11.82
C ILE A 67 5.28 -7.12 -12.16
N CYS A 68 4.12 -6.49 -11.99
CA CYS A 68 2.82 -7.08 -12.33
C CYS A 68 2.64 -7.31 -13.83
N THR A 69 3.13 -6.40 -14.68
CA THR A 69 3.05 -6.54 -16.14
C THR A 69 4.14 -7.43 -16.72
N GLY A 70 5.16 -7.74 -15.92
CA GLY A 70 6.34 -8.50 -16.36
C GLY A 70 7.38 -7.62 -17.07
N ASP A 71 7.23 -6.31 -16.97
CA ASP A 71 8.18 -5.33 -17.47
C ASP A 71 9.39 -5.22 -16.52
N LYS A 72 10.48 -4.63 -17.02
CA LYS A 72 11.68 -4.40 -16.21
C LYS A 72 11.51 -3.08 -15.45
N PRO A 73 11.55 -3.09 -14.11
CA PRO A 73 11.48 -1.85 -13.34
C PRO A 73 12.64 -0.92 -13.67
N ASP A 74 12.33 0.35 -13.97
CA ASP A 74 13.34 1.38 -14.11
C ASP A 74 13.64 2.01 -12.75
N LEU A 75 14.90 1.91 -12.34
CA LEU A 75 15.40 2.46 -11.09
C LEU A 75 16.45 3.56 -11.34
N GLU A 76 16.79 3.86 -12.59
CA GLU A 76 17.92 4.73 -12.95
C GLU A 76 17.75 6.17 -12.47
N GLU A 77 16.51 6.64 -12.33
CA GLU A 77 16.20 7.99 -11.84
C GLU A 77 16.38 8.15 -10.32
N LEU A 78 16.44 7.03 -9.58
CA LEU A 78 16.59 7.03 -8.13
C LEU A 78 18.05 7.07 -7.70
N LYS A 79 18.33 7.69 -6.56
CA LYS A 79 19.67 7.65 -5.96
C LYS A 79 20.00 6.22 -5.51
N PRO A 80 21.29 5.83 -5.46
CA PRO A 80 21.67 4.48 -5.04
C PRO A 80 21.17 4.04 -3.65
N ALA A 81 20.99 4.99 -2.72
CA ALA A 81 20.40 4.70 -1.41
C ALA A 81 18.90 4.37 -1.53
N GLN A 82 18.16 5.16 -2.31
CA GLN A 82 16.73 4.98 -2.57
C GLN A 82 16.46 3.64 -3.28
N GLN A 83 17.27 3.31 -4.29
CA GLN A 83 17.19 2.01 -4.96
C GLN A 83 17.32 0.85 -3.97
N ARG A 84 18.25 0.96 -3.01
CA ARG A 84 18.44 -0.06 -1.98
C ARG A 84 17.22 -0.17 -1.07
N ASP A 85 16.65 0.95 -0.64
CA ASP A 85 15.47 0.95 0.23
C ASP A 85 14.27 0.27 -0.45
N LEU A 86 14.07 0.49 -1.76
CA LEU A 86 13.04 -0.20 -2.54
C LEU A 86 13.33 -1.70 -2.68
N ILE A 87 14.58 -2.07 -2.99
CA ILE A 87 14.99 -3.47 -3.11
C ILE A 87 14.80 -4.20 -1.77
N ASP A 88 15.18 -3.57 -0.66
CA ASP A 88 15.02 -4.14 0.69
C ASP A 88 13.52 -4.34 1.01
N PHE A 89 12.66 -3.39 0.64
CA PHE A 89 11.20 -3.54 0.76
C PHE A 89 10.68 -4.72 -0.08
N LEU A 90 11.11 -4.84 -1.34
CA LEU A 90 10.69 -5.93 -2.23
C LEU A 90 11.17 -7.30 -1.72
N GLN A 91 12.37 -7.39 -1.16
CA GLN A 91 12.85 -8.61 -0.52
C GLN A 91 11.99 -9.02 0.67
N LEU A 92 11.51 -8.05 1.46
CA LEU A 92 10.55 -8.31 2.53
C LEU A 92 9.20 -8.81 2.00
N LEU A 93 8.83 -8.49 0.76
CA LEU A 93 7.65 -9.06 0.08
C LEU A 93 7.91 -10.45 -0.52
N GLY A 94 9.14 -10.96 -0.45
CA GLY A 94 9.54 -12.22 -1.08
C GLY A 94 9.95 -12.07 -2.55
N CYS A 95 9.99 -10.85 -3.08
CA CYS A 95 10.46 -10.56 -4.42
C CYS A 95 11.98 -10.36 -4.41
N SER A 96 12.70 -11.10 -5.25
CA SER A 96 14.12 -10.83 -5.49
C SER A 96 14.31 -10.29 -6.91
N LEU A 97 14.85 -9.08 -7.00
CA LEU A 97 15.38 -8.51 -8.24
C LEU A 97 16.82 -9.02 -8.41
N GLN A 98 17.00 -10.20 -9.03
CA GLN A 98 18.32 -10.58 -9.53
C GLN A 98 18.55 -9.94 -10.90
N THR A 99 19.78 -9.47 -11.11
CA THR A 99 20.18 -8.44 -12.08
C THR A 99 19.86 -8.71 -13.55
N GLU A 100 19.36 -9.88 -13.96
CA GLU A 100 19.31 -10.18 -15.40
C GLU A 100 18.02 -10.76 -15.97
N LEU A 101 17.14 -11.47 -15.27
CA LEU A 101 15.88 -11.89 -15.89
C LEU A 101 14.97 -12.60 -14.88
N LEU A 102 13.72 -12.15 -14.86
CA LEU A 102 12.57 -12.78 -14.22
C LEU A 102 12.58 -12.68 -12.69
N LEU A 103 11.50 -12.11 -12.14
CA LEU A 103 11.06 -12.49 -10.80
C LEU A 103 11.09 -14.02 -10.74
N GLN A 104 11.96 -14.57 -9.89
CA GLN A 104 11.81 -15.96 -9.51
C GLN A 104 10.44 -16.04 -8.85
N LYS A 105 9.50 -16.80 -9.46
CA LYS A 105 8.10 -16.88 -9.01
C LYS A 105 8.07 -16.96 -7.49
N CYS A 106 7.52 -15.90 -6.89
CA CYS A 106 7.20 -15.85 -5.48
C CYS A 106 6.51 -17.16 -5.07
N HIS A 107 6.78 -17.67 -3.88
CA HIS A 107 5.94 -18.74 -3.35
C HIS A 107 4.48 -18.26 -3.39
N PRO A 108 3.45 -19.10 -3.63
CA PRO A 108 2.05 -18.63 -3.61
C PRO A 108 1.64 -17.74 -2.41
N GLN A 109 2.27 -17.92 -1.24
CA GLN A 109 2.07 -17.02 -0.09
C GLN A 109 2.68 -15.61 -0.31
N ASP A 110 3.81 -15.54 -0.99
CA ASP A 110 4.46 -14.29 -1.38
C ASP A 110 3.71 -13.59 -2.53
N GLU A 111 2.99 -14.32 -3.40
CA GLU A 111 2.10 -13.73 -4.41
C GLU A 111 0.88 -13.01 -3.78
N GLU A 112 0.26 -13.63 -2.77
CA GLU A 112 -0.82 -13.00 -2.00
C GLU A 112 -0.31 -11.77 -1.23
N LEU A 113 0.86 -11.87 -0.60
CA LEU A 113 1.49 -10.75 0.10
C LEU A 113 1.85 -9.61 -0.83
N PHE A 114 2.42 -9.92 -1.99
CA PHE A 114 2.76 -8.93 -3.01
C PHE A 114 1.51 -8.21 -3.51
N SER A 115 0.44 -8.95 -3.81
CA SER A 115 -0.83 -8.35 -4.26
C SER A 115 -1.43 -7.43 -3.20
N ALA A 116 -1.37 -7.83 -1.93
CA ALA A 116 -1.81 -7.00 -0.81
C ALA A 116 -0.95 -5.73 -0.68
N ALA A 117 0.37 -5.83 -0.89
CA ALA A 117 1.27 -4.69 -0.86
C ALA A 117 1.03 -3.74 -2.03
N HIS A 118 0.90 -4.24 -3.26
CA HIS A 118 0.59 -3.41 -4.42
C HIS A 118 -0.71 -2.63 -4.21
N LEU A 119 -1.76 -3.27 -3.69
CA LEU A 119 -3.01 -2.59 -3.37
C LEU A 119 -2.86 -1.52 -2.27
N LEU A 120 -2.05 -1.80 -1.24
CA LEU A 120 -1.77 -0.82 -0.18
C LEU A 120 -0.99 0.38 -0.72
N ILE A 121 0.08 0.14 -1.50
CA ILE A 121 0.94 1.18 -2.04
C ILE A 121 0.18 2.05 -3.02
N GLY A 122 -0.61 1.47 -3.93
CA GLY A 122 -1.47 2.24 -4.84
C GLY A 122 -2.49 3.12 -4.08
N ALA A 123 -3.06 2.61 -2.99
CA ALA A 123 -3.95 3.43 -2.16
C ALA A 123 -3.20 4.57 -1.43
N ILE A 124 -1.93 4.39 -1.11
CA ILE A 124 -1.09 5.41 -0.47
C ILE A 124 -0.61 6.44 -1.50
N SER A 125 -0.22 6.03 -2.70
CA SER A 125 0.26 6.94 -3.76
C SER A 125 -0.84 7.86 -4.30
N GLU A 126 -2.11 7.43 -4.21
CA GLU A 126 -3.26 8.30 -4.51
C GLU A 126 -3.48 9.41 -3.47
N LEU A 127 -2.84 9.35 -2.29
CA LEU A 127 -2.96 10.37 -1.26
C LEU A 127 -2.11 11.59 -1.61
N SER A 128 -2.65 12.79 -1.36
CA SER A 128 -1.84 14.03 -1.45
C SER A 128 -0.76 14.08 -0.38
N ASP A 129 0.28 14.88 -0.61
CA ASP A 129 1.45 15.02 0.27
C ASP A 129 1.00 15.47 1.68
N TYR A 130 0.04 16.38 1.74
CA TYR A 130 -0.56 16.81 2.99
C TYR A 130 -1.22 15.65 3.75
N THR A 131 -1.90 14.76 3.04
CA THR A 131 -2.56 13.58 3.63
C THR A 131 -1.55 12.53 4.06
N LEU A 132 -0.44 12.35 3.32
CA LEU A 132 0.67 11.48 3.72
C LEU A 132 1.35 11.97 5.01
N VAL A 133 1.56 13.28 5.14
CA VAL A 133 2.08 13.89 6.38
C VAL A 133 1.12 13.64 7.56
N LEU A 134 -0.19 13.78 7.35
CA LEU A 134 -1.18 13.47 8.39
C LEU A 134 -1.19 11.97 8.74
N LEU A 135 -1.11 11.08 7.75
CA LEU A 135 -1.03 9.64 7.97
C LEU A 135 0.18 9.28 8.84
N ARG A 136 1.34 9.88 8.55
CA ARG A 136 2.54 9.72 9.40
C ARG A 136 2.28 10.20 10.82
N ALA A 137 1.76 11.42 11.00
CA ALA A 137 1.47 11.93 12.33
C ALA A 137 0.51 10.99 13.09
N CYS A 138 -0.43 10.37 12.38
CA CYS A 138 -1.33 9.38 12.96
C CYS A 138 -0.61 8.09 13.39
N CYS A 139 0.38 7.64 12.63
CA CYS A 139 1.25 6.53 12.99
C CYS A 139 2.07 6.85 14.26
N ASP A 140 2.70 8.02 14.31
CA ASP A 140 3.54 8.45 15.44
C ASP A 140 2.76 8.57 16.74
N LEU A 141 1.54 9.13 16.65
CA LEU A 141 0.64 9.29 17.78
C LEU A 141 -0.12 8.00 18.12
N GLN A 142 0.07 6.92 17.36
CA GLN A 142 -0.62 5.63 17.52
C GLN A 142 -2.16 5.75 17.49
N VAL A 143 -2.68 6.70 16.71
CA VAL A 143 -4.13 6.98 16.60
C VAL A 143 -4.79 6.26 15.42
N VAL A 144 -4.03 5.59 14.55
CA VAL A 144 -4.57 4.81 13.42
C VAL A 144 -5.67 3.82 13.85
N PRO A 145 -5.54 3.05 14.95
CA PRO A 145 -6.62 2.16 15.39
C PRO A 145 -7.91 2.91 15.72
N ALA A 146 -7.81 4.09 16.34
CA ALA A 146 -8.98 4.91 16.65
C ALA A 146 -9.65 5.44 15.37
N LEU A 147 -8.87 5.84 14.36
CA LEU A 147 -9.39 6.23 13.05
C LEU A 147 -10.12 5.07 12.37
N CYS A 148 -9.54 3.87 12.39
CA CYS A 148 -10.19 2.66 11.87
C CYS A 148 -11.49 2.35 12.61
N CYS A 149 -11.54 2.55 13.93
CA CYS A 149 -12.76 2.41 14.71
C CYS A 149 -13.82 3.44 14.31
N LEU A 150 -13.46 4.69 14.03
CA LEU A 150 -14.42 5.70 13.56
C LEU A 150 -15.03 5.33 12.22
N VAL A 151 -14.21 4.92 11.25
CA VAL A 151 -14.68 4.45 9.94
C VAL A 151 -15.56 3.21 10.09
N SER A 152 -15.25 2.35 11.06
CA SER A 152 -16.05 1.16 11.37
C SER A 152 -17.33 1.48 12.18
N ASN A 153 -17.34 2.54 13.00
CA ASN A 153 -18.39 2.89 13.98
C ASN A 153 -19.27 4.09 13.60
N GLN A 154 -19.01 4.83 12.51
CA GLN A 154 -20.03 5.66 11.83
C GLN A 154 -21.15 4.79 11.19
N SER A 155 -21.34 3.60 11.74
CA SER A 155 -22.17 2.49 11.32
C SER A 155 -23.32 2.18 12.28
N VAL A 156 -23.43 2.90 13.40
CA VAL A 156 -24.47 2.75 14.43
C VAL A 156 -24.88 4.13 14.92
N SER A 157 -25.69 4.82 14.14
CA SER A 157 -26.77 5.75 14.57
C SER A 157 -27.18 6.64 13.40
N VAL A 158 -28.27 6.28 12.71
CA VAL A 158 -29.60 6.93 12.77
C VAL A 158 -30.64 5.86 12.48
#